data_AF-W7FFU7-F1
#
_entry.id   AF-W7FFU7-F1
#
_cell.length_a   1.000
_cell.length_b   1.000
_cell.length_c   1.000
_cell.angle_alpha   90.00
_cell.angle_beta   90.00
_cell.angle_gamma   90.00
#
_symmetry.space_group_name_H-M   'P 1'
#
loop_
_entity.id
_entity.type
_entity.pdbx_description
1 polymer ?
#
loop_
_entity_poly.entity_id
_entity_poly.type
_entity_poly.pdbx_seq_one_letter_code
_entity_poly.pdbx_strand_id
1 'polypeptide(L)'
;MDKEKKLYSRKLLEQKNSYNLKLINFYKLEINKLRESLLSVKTYYYNYKIKSKKNINELINQYERIKYQFIELQKRQKSYEKNFQKKYAKAWDLQRKEAMIYIEKLISANKIIHEQIFLKDFQETNYKYLIQENIHLVTSHKDDENTVIEMNIKKVTPEQIEKVKKLLLQECLFLIDETNIKDEEEKIRKILNYIGVHTKEDLELLTELFYIDADEENYLINKFNKNEDENNIPYNSEYTLDIILKYYQEKEKENTCRISKDKQKYKNRLNISLKIILDRKKQEKEYWYNLSNLTPDHMITLWKTFSIYVEKYYHILKERASIIQNIFDEEKLMKQNINKINRMKKELS
;
A
#
# COMPACT_ATOMS: atom_id res chain seq x y z
N MET A 1 36.39 95.30 36.21
CA MET A 1 35.04 95.09 35.65
C MET A 1 35.03 94.30 34.33
N ASP A 2 35.42 94.82 33.17
CA ASP A 2 35.29 94.06 31.90
C ASP A 2 36.27 92.90 31.72
N LYS A 3 37.51 93.04 32.24
CA LYS A 3 38.51 91.96 32.20
C LYS A 3 38.10 90.75 33.08
N GLU A 4 37.53 91.01 34.26
CA GLU A 4 37.06 89.96 35.18
C GLU A 4 35.80 89.27 34.68
N LYS A 5 34.86 90.02 34.07
CA LYS A 5 33.70 89.43 33.38
C LYS A 5 34.13 88.52 32.23
N LYS A 6 35.12 88.93 31.42
CA LYS A 6 35.67 88.07 30.35
C LYS A 6 36.35 86.81 30.91
N LEU A 7 37.06 86.91 32.03
CA LEU A 7 37.72 85.78 32.69
C LEU A 7 36.70 84.78 33.27
N TYR A 8 35.64 85.29 33.89
CA TYR A 8 34.53 84.49 34.41
C TYR A 8 33.76 83.79 33.27
N SER A 9 33.42 84.52 32.20
CA SER A 9 32.77 83.93 31.03
C SER A 9 33.64 82.86 30.36
N ARG A 10 34.96 83.07 30.30
CA ARG A 10 35.90 82.07 29.78
C ARG A 10 35.93 80.81 30.64
N LYS A 11 35.99 80.95 31.97
CA LYS A 11 35.98 79.82 32.91
C LYS A 11 34.67 79.05 32.87
N LEU A 12 33.54 79.74 32.76
CA LEU A 12 32.21 79.13 32.60
C LEU A 12 32.11 78.38 31.26
N LEU A 13 32.67 78.94 30.18
CA LEU A 13 32.71 78.30 28.88
C LEU A 13 33.62 77.06 28.88
N GLU A 14 34.77 77.11 29.56
CA GLU A 14 35.65 75.96 29.75
C GLU A 14 34.97 74.84 30.57
N GLN A 15 34.21 75.19 31.61
CA GLN A 15 33.41 74.24 32.39
C GLN A 15 32.29 73.61 31.53
N LYS A 16 31.55 74.40 30.76
CA LYS A 16 30.55 73.90 29.81
C LYS A 16 31.18 73.00 28.74
N ASN A 17 32.33 73.37 28.20
CA ASN A 17 33.05 72.56 27.22
C ASN A 17 33.54 71.24 27.82
N SER A 18 34.06 71.24 29.05
CA SER A 18 34.46 70.01 29.75
C SER A 18 33.26 69.08 29.99
N TYR A 19 32.13 69.63 30.41
CA TYR A 19 30.89 68.87 30.59
C TYR A 19 30.35 68.32 29.26
N ASN A 20 30.30 69.15 28.22
CA ASN A 20 29.87 68.73 26.89
C ASN A 20 30.79 67.65 26.31
N LEU A 21 32.11 67.74 26.50
CA LEU A 21 33.04 66.70 26.09
C LEU A 21 32.80 65.36 26.80
N LYS A 22 32.50 65.38 28.11
CA LYS A 22 32.12 64.18 28.87
C LYS A 22 30.83 63.57 28.32
N LEU A 23 29.83 64.40 28.03
CA LEU A 23 28.55 63.96 27.48
C LEU A 23 28.71 63.37 26.07
N ILE A 24 29.51 63.99 25.22
CA ILE A 24 29.85 63.46 23.88
C ILE A 24 30.56 62.11 23.99
N ASN A 25 31.50 61.95 24.93
CA ASN A 25 32.19 60.68 25.13
C ASN A 25 31.23 59.59 25.66
N PHE A 26 30.30 59.95 26.55
CA PHE A 26 29.25 59.05 27.01
C PHE A 26 28.38 58.55 25.85
N TYR A 27 27.85 59.46 25.02
CA TYR A 27 27.04 59.07 23.86
C TYR A 27 27.83 58.27 22.82
N LYS A 28 29.12 58.56 22.62
CA LYS A 28 29.99 57.74 21.75
C LYS A 28 30.11 56.30 22.25
N LEU A 29 30.27 56.11 23.56
CA LEU A 29 30.33 54.78 24.15
C LEU A 29 29.00 54.04 24.02
N GLU A 30 27.88 54.73 24.23
CA GLU A 30 26.55 54.16 24.08
C GLU A 30 26.24 53.76 22.63
N ILE A 31 26.60 54.62 21.66
CA ILE A 31 26.52 54.29 20.23
C ILE A 31 27.37 53.07 19.89
N ASN A 32 28.57 52.94 20.46
CA ASN A 32 29.42 51.77 20.21
C ASN A 32 28.82 50.50 20.80
N LYS A 33 28.25 50.54 22.01
CA LYS A 33 27.52 49.40 22.60
C LYS A 33 26.33 48.97 21.72
N LEU A 34 25.54 49.92 21.24
CA LEU A 34 24.42 49.65 20.34
C LEU A 34 24.87 49.06 19.00
N ARG A 35 26.00 49.52 18.46
CA ARG A 35 26.61 48.96 17.25
C ARG A 35 27.07 47.52 17.46
N GLU A 36 27.71 47.22 18.60
CA GLU A 36 28.12 45.85 18.94
C GLU A 36 26.92 44.92 19.13
N SER A 37 25.86 45.37 19.81
CA SER A 37 24.62 44.59 19.93
C SER A 37 23.93 44.39 18.59
N LEU A 38 23.92 45.40 17.71
CA LEU A 38 23.34 45.27 16.38
C LEU A 38 24.15 44.28 15.54
N LEU A 39 25.49 44.32 15.63
CA LEU A 39 26.36 43.40 14.92
C LEU A 39 26.17 41.96 15.43
N SER A 40 26.02 41.75 16.73
CA SER A 40 25.79 40.42 17.31
C SER A 40 24.45 39.83 16.89
N VAL A 41 23.37 40.63 16.90
CA VAL A 41 22.05 40.20 16.41
C VAL A 41 22.10 39.90 14.92
N LYS A 42 22.79 40.73 14.14
CA LYS A 42 22.96 40.52 12.70
C LYS A 42 23.70 39.22 12.40
N THR A 43 24.82 38.95 13.08
CA THR A 43 25.58 37.70 12.90
C THR A 43 24.79 36.47 13.35
N TYR A 44 24.06 36.56 14.46
CA TYR A 44 23.15 35.51 14.92
C TYR A 44 22.11 35.17 13.85
N TYR A 45 21.45 36.18 13.27
CA TYR A 45 20.45 35.97 12.22
C TYR A 45 21.06 35.33 10.96
N TYR A 46 22.23 35.78 10.50
CA TYR A 46 22.90 35.16 9.36
C TYR A 46 23.25 33.70 9.63
N ASN A 47 23.79 33.39 10.81
CA ASN A 47 24.12 32.02 11.22
C ASN A 47 22.86 31.16 11.29
N TYR A 48 21.76 31.69 11.83
CA TYR A 48 20.47 31.01 11.87
C TYR A 48 19.95 30.72 10.45
N LYS A 49 20.01 31.70 9.54
CA LYS A 49 19.60 31.54 8.13
C LYS A 49 20.43 30.47 7.42
N ILE A 50 21.74 30.43 7.64
CA ILE A 50 22.62 29.40 7.07
C ILE A 50 22.26 28.02 7.64
N LYS A 51 22.09 27.90 8.96
CA LYS A 51 21.71 26.65 9.62
C LYS A 51 20.35 26.14 9.15
N SER A 52 19.36 27.02 9.06
CA SER A 52 18.03 26.70 8.55
C SER A 52 18.08 26.18 7.11
N LYS A 53 18.82 26.86 6.21
CA LYS A 53 19.02 26.38 4.83
C LYS A 53 19.69 25.00 4.77
N LYS A 54 20.71 24.75 5.61
CA LYS A 54 21.35 23.43 5.69
C LYS A 54 20.36 22.35 6.14
N ASN A 55 19.60 22.61 7.20
CA ASN A 55 18.59 21.67 7.69
C ASN A 55 17.52 21.36 6.64
N ILE A 56 17.03 22.38 5.93
CA ILE A 56 16.04 22.21 4.84
C ILE A 56 16.63 21.32 3.73
N ASN A 57 17.85 21.59 3.30
CA ASN A 57 18.51 20.78 2.27
C ASN A 57 18.74 19.33 2.72
N GLU A 58 19.13 19.11 3.97
CA GLU A 58 19.24 17.76 4.55
C GLU A 58 17.90 17.03 4.56
N LEU A 59 16.82 17.70 4.96
CA LEU A 59 15.47 17.14 4.95
C LEU A 59 15.01 16.77 3.54
N ILE A 60 15.27 17.63 2.55
CA ILE A 60 14.96 17.37 1.14
C ILE A 60 15.71 16.14 0.65
N ASN A 61 17.02 16.05 0.91
CA ASN A 61 17.84 14.91 0.51
C ASN A 61 17.36 13.60 1.17
N GLN A 62 16.99 13.64 2.45
CA GLN A 62 16.43 12.48 3.15
C GLN A 62 15.08 12.06 2.54
N TYR A 63 14.21 13.03 2.27
CA TYR A 63 12.91 12.79 1.64
C TYR A 63 13.08 12.14 0.26
N GLU A 64 13.96 12.68 -0.59
CA GLU A 64 14.25 12.12 -1.90
C GLU A 64 14.80 10.69 -1.79
N ARG A 65 15.75 10.44 -0.89
CA ARG A 65 16.28 9.09 -0.65
C ARG A 65 15.19 8.11 -0.26
N ILE A 66 14.32 8.47 0.68
CA ILE A 66 13.21 7.63 1.13
C ILE A 66 12.22 7.39 -0.02
N LYS A 67 11.93 8.42 -0.83
CA LYS A 67 11.07 8.30 -2.01
C LYS A 67 11.64 7.30 -3.02
N TYR A 68 12.93 7.36 -3.33
CA TYR A 68 13.58 6.39 -4.22
C TYR A 68 13.54 4.97 -3.64
N GLN A 69 13.87 4.80 -2.37
CA GLN A 69 13.80 3.51 -1.68
C GLN A 69 12.38 2.91 -1.71
N PHE A 70 11.36 3.75 -1.53
CA PHE A 70 9.97 3.33 -1.60
C PHE A 70 9.58 2.84 -3.01
N ILE A 71 10.00 3.56 -4.05
CA ILE A 71 9.75 3.18 -5.46
C ILE A 71 10.46 1.85 -5.79
N GLU A 72 11.71 1.69 -5.37
CA GLU A 72 12.44 0.43 -5.55
C GLU A 72 11.79 -0.73 -4.83
N LEU A 73 11.37 -0.52 -3.57
CA LEU A 73 10.68 -1.54 -2.78
C LEU A 73 9.37 -1.96 -3.44
N GLN A 74 8.60 -1.02 -3.99
CA GLN A 74 7.37 -1.31 -4.71
C GLN A 74 7.64 -2.10 -6.01
N LYS A 75 8.69 -1.77 -6.77
CA LYS A 75 9.09 -2.53 -7.96
C LYS A 75 9.54 -3.95 -7.58
N ARG A 76 10.34 -4.07 -6.52
CA ARG A 76 10.85 -5.34 -6.00
C ARG A 76 9.71 -6.23 -5.50
N GLN A 77 8.73 -5.67 -4.79
CA GLN A 77 7.52 -6.38 -4.37
C GLN A 77 6.77 -6.98 -5.56
N LYS A 78 6.47 -6.18 -6.60
CA LYS A 78 5.80 -6.67 -7.81
C LYS A 78 6.58 -7.79 -8.51
N SER A 79 7.91 -7.68 -8.57
CA SER A 79 8.78 -8.71 -9.13
C SER A 79 8.74 -10.00 -8.29
N TYR A 80 8.78 -9.88 -6.96
CA TYR A 80 8.67 -11.02 -6.06
C TYR A 80 7.33 -11.71 -6.15
N GLU A 81 6.22 -10.97 -6.20
CA GLU A 81 4.88 -11.54 -6.36
C GLU A 81 4.78 -12.36 -7.65
N LYS A 82 5.25 -11.81 -8.78
CA LYS A 82 5.30 -12.51 -10.06
C LYS A 82 6.18 -13.77 -10.01
N ASN A 83 7.36 -13.67 -9.42
CA ASN A 83 8.28 -14.81 -9.31
C ASN A 83 7.71 -15.90 -8.39
N PHE A 84 7.14 -15.51 -7.24
CA PHE A 84 6.50 -16.42 -6.31
C PHE A 84 5.31 -17.13 -6.95
N GLN A 85 4.43 -16.41 -7.65
CA GLN A 85 3.32 -17.00 -8.39
C GLN A 85 3.79 -18.02 -9.43
N LYS A 86 4.85 -17.70 -10.20
CA LYS A 86 5.44 -18.64 -11.17
C LYS A 86 6.03 -19.87 -10.51
N LYS A 87 6.80 -19.71 -9.43
CA LYS A 87 7.38 -20.84 -8.68
C LYS A 87 6.30 -21.71 -8.07
N TYR A 88 5.26 -21.09 -7.51
CA TYR A 88 4.12 -21.77 -6.94
C TYR A 88 3.36 -22.58 -7.98
N ALA A 89 3.02 -21.99 -9.12
CA ALA A 89 2.33 -22.68 -10.21
C ALA A 89 3.13 -23.89 -10.70
N LYS A 90 4.46 -23.74 -10.87
CA LYS A 90 5.34 -24.85 -11.25
C LYS A 90 5.36 -25.97 -10.21
N ALA A 91 5.48 -25.64 -8.93
CA ALA A 91 5.47 -26.63 -7.86
C ALA A 91 4.12 -27.35 -7.77
N TRP A 92 3.02 -26.60 -7.92
CA TRP A 92 1.67 -27.15 -7.96
C TRP A 92 1.46 -28.11 -9.13
N ASP A 93 1.89 -27.72 -10.34
CA ASP A 93 1.79 -28.57 -11.53
C ASP A 93 2.64 -29.84 -11.41
N LEU A 94 3.83 -29.74 -10.81
CA LEU A 94 4.69 -30.89 -10.54
C LEU A 94 3.98 -31.88 -9.61
N GLN A 95 3.53 -31.40 -8.44
CA GLN A 95 2.84 -32.23 -7.44
C GLN A 95 1.56 -32.86 -8.01
N ARG A 96 0.82 -32.07 -8.80
CA ARG A 96 -0.39 -32.52 -9.51
C ARG A 96 -0.06 -33.65 -10.47
N LYS A 97 0.97 -33.51 -11.31
CA LYS A 97 1.38 -34.53 -12.28
C LYS A 97 1.82 -35.81 -11.58
N GLU A 98 2.62 -35.70 -10.52
CA GLU A 98 3.03 -36.85 -9.71
C GLU A 98 1.81 -37.58 -9.13
N ALA A 99 0.86 -36.85 -8.52
CA ALA A 99 -0.37 -37.42 -7.99
C ALA A 99 -1.20 -38.11 -9.09
N MET A 100 -1.34 -37.50 -10.27
CA MET A 100 -2.07 -38.09 -11.40
C MET A 100 -1.48 -39.42 -11.86
N ILE A 101 -0.15 -39.54 -11.91
CA ILE A 101 0.51 -40.81 -12.25
C ILE A 101 0.15 -41.91 -11.24
N TYR A 102 0.10 -41.58 -9.95
CA TYR A 102 -0.30 -42.55 -8.93
C TYR A 102 -1.79 -42.92 -9.03
N ILE A 103 -2.65 -41.95 -9.34
CA ILE A 103 -4.08 -42.17 -9.52
C ILE A 103 -4.34 -43.05 -10.75
N GLU A 104 -3.67 -42.82 -11.87
CA GLU A 104 -3.77 -43.67 -13.07
C GLU A 104 -3.31 -45.11 -12.77
N LYS A 105 -2.24 -45.28 -11.99
CA LYS A 105 -1.80 -46.60 -11.51
C LYS A 105 -2.82 -47.25 -10.59
N LEU A 106 -3.42 -46.50 -9.68
CA LEU A 106 -4.46 -46.98 -8.77
C LEU A 106 -5.71 -47.41 -9.53
N ILE A 107 -6.17 -46.61 -10.49
CA ILE A 107 -7.34 -46.92 -11.33
C ILE A 107 -7.07 -48.16 -12.19
N SER A 108 -5.91 -48.24 -12.82
CA SER A 108 -5.55 -49.42 -13.62
C SER A 108 -5.45 -50.69 -12.77
N ALA A 109 -4.85 -50.61 -11.58
CA ALA A 109 -4.82 -51.72 -10.63
C ALA A 109 -6.24 -52.13 -10.18
N ASN A 110 -7.11 -51.17 -9.87
CA ASN A 110 -8.49 -51.45 -9.47
C ASN A 110 -9.27 -52.11 -10.60
N LYS A 111 -9.10 -51.64 -11.83
CA LYS A 111 -9.72 -52.24 -13.01
C LYS A 111 -9.31 -53.71 -13.15
N ILE A 112 -8.02 -54.00 -13.05
CA ILE A 112 -7.48 -55.37 -13.11
C ILE A 112 -8.09 -56.24 -11.99
N ILE A 113 -8.13 -55.75 -10.75
CA ILE A 113 -8.71 -56.49 -9.62
C ILE A 113 -10.20 -56.77 -9.85
N HIS A 114 -10.98 -55.78 -10.28
CA HIS A 114 -12.41 -55.96 -10.50
C HIS A 114 -12.71 -56.91 -11.66
N GLU A 115 -12.01 -56.75 -12.78
CA GLU A 115 -12.24 -57.56 -13.99
C GLU A 115 -11.69 -58.99 -13.84
N GLN A 116 -10.45 -59.17 -13.35
CA GLN A 116 -9.80 -60.49 -13.34
C GLN A 116 -10.17 -61.32 -12.11
N ILE A 117 -10.33 -60.69 -10.95
CA ILE A 117 -10.46 -61.40 -9.67
C ILE A 117 -11.94 -61.50 -9.30
N PHE A 118 -12.65 -60.37 -9.32
CA PHE A 118 -14.05 -60.33 -8.94
C PHE A 118 -15.00 -60.65 -10.10
N LEU A 119 -14.50 -60.67 -11.35
CA LEU A 119 -15.28 -60.90 -12.57
C LEU A 119 -16.53 -59.98 -12.62
N LYS A 120 -16.36 -58.74 -12.16
CA LYS A 120 -17.41 -57.72 -12.15
C LYS A 120 -16.99 -56.56 -13.03
N ASP A 121 -17.98 -55.97 -13.70
CA ASP A 121 -17.75 -54.79 -14.53
C ASP A 121 -17.21 -53.64 -13.67
N PHE A 122 -16.07 -53.12 -14.07
CA PHE A 122 -15.49 -51.93 -13.44
C PHE A 122 -16.23 -50.69 -13.96
N GLN A 123 -17.07 -50.10 -13.12
CA GLN A 123 -17.62 -48.78 -13.41
C GLN A 123 -16.52 -47.75 -13.14
N GLU A 124 -15.92 -47.22 -14.21
CA GLU A 124 -15.16 -45.96 -14.13
C GLU A 124 -16.13 -44.86 -13.72
N THR A 125 -16.36 -44.70 -12.42
CA THR A 125 -16.92 -43.47 -11.88
C THR A 125 -16.11 -42.32 -12.47
N ASN A 126 -16.81 -41.27 -12.90
CA ASN A 126 -16.32 -40.31 -13.87
C ASN A 126 -15.28 -39.34 -13.26
N TYR A 127 -14.11 -39.86 -12.90
CA TYR A 127 -13.07 -39.17 -12.16
C TYR A 127 -12.49 -37.99 -12.95
N LYS A 128 -12.62 -37.99 -14.28
CA LYS A 128 -12.23 -36.87 -15.14
C LYS A 128 -12.95 -35.57 -14.79
N TYR A 129 -14.25 -35.62 -14.49
CA TYR A 129 -15.03 -34.42 -14.21
C TYR A 129 -14.66 -33.80 -12.85
N LEU A 130 -14.35 -34.63 -11.85
CA LEU A 130 -13.85 -34.19 -10.54
C LEU A 130 -12.48 -33.48 -10.61
N ILE A 131 -11.69 -33.77 -11.64
CA ILE A 131 -10.36 -33.20 -11.87
C ILE A 131 -10.45 -31.90 -12.69
N GLN A 132 -11.45 -31.76 -13.56
CA GLN A 132 -11.55 -30.68 -14.56
C GLN A 132 -12.22 -29.39 -14.07
N GLU A 133 -13.19 -29.46 -13.15
CA GLU A 133 -13.91 -28.25 -12.67
C GLU A 133 -13.02 -27.27 -11.89
N ASN A 134 -11.84 -27.71 -11.41
CA ASN A 134 -10.91 -26.87 -10.65
C ASN A 134 -9.88 -26.11 -11.51
N ILE A 135 -10.02 -26.13 -12.85
CA ILE A 135 -9.04 -25.57 -13.79
C ILE A 135 -9.36 -24.12 -14.22
N HIS A 136 -10.50 -23.55 -13.82
CA HIS A 136 -10.74 -22.11 -13.99
C HIS A 136 -9.91 -21.29 -12.99
N LEU A 137 -8.60 -21.27 -13.23
CA LEU A 137 -7.71 -20.20 -12.83
C LEU A 137 -8.36 -18.88 -13.21
N VAL A 138 -8.59 -18.09 -12.17
CA VAL A 138 -9.14 -16.73 -12.17
C VAL A 138 -8.41 -15.85 -13.18
N THR A 139 -8.89 -15.83 -14.42
CA THR A 139 -8.75 -14.73 -15.36
C THR A 139 -10.13 -14.12 -15.57
N SER A 140 -10.56 -13.37 -14.57
CA SER A 140 -11.55 -12.31 -14.76
C SER A 140 -11.14 -11.15 -13.88
N HIS A 141 -10.05 -10.49 -14.28
CA HIS A 141 -10.02 -9.04 -14.19
C HIS A 141 -11.00 -8.54 -15.25
N LYS A 142 -12.29 -8.48 -14.89
CA LYS A 142 -13.13 -7.43 -15.46
C LYS A 142 -12.70 -6.17 -14.72
N ASP A 143 -11.81 -5.45 -15.37
CA ASP A 143 -11.63 -4.04 -15.11
C ASP A 143 -12.98 -3.40 -15.43
N ASP A 144 -13.83 -3.29 -14.41
CA ASP A 144 -15.02 -2.46 -14.49
C ASP A 144 -14.55 -1.01 -14.59
N GLU A 145 -14.53 -0.59 -15.84
CA GLU A 145 -14.55 0.76 -16.35
C GLU A 145 -15.46 1.69 -15.54
N ASN A 146 -14.99 2.95 -15.47
CA ASN A 146 -15.83 4.14 -15.53
C ASN A 146 -16.82 4.38 -14.39
N THR A 147 -16.30 4.75 -13.22
CA THR A 147 -16.90 5.89 -12.50
C THR A 147 -16.43 7.17 -13.16
N VAL A 148 -17.20 7.62 -14.14
CA VAL A 148 -17.29 9.02 -14.56
C VAL A 148 -17.51 9.83 -13.29
N ILE A 149 -16.46 10.45 -12.78
CA ILE A 149 -16.61 11.51 -11.78
C ILE A 149 -17.15 12.69 -12.58
N GLU A 150 -18.43 12.95 -12.39
CA GLU A 150 -19.13 14.12 -12.90
C GLU A 150 -18.30 15.37 -12.57
N MET A 151 -17.66 15.90 -13.61
CA MET A 151 -17.18 17.26 -13.66
C MET A 151 -18.40 18.18 -13.76
N ASN A 152 -18.80 18.78 -12.65
CA ASN A 152 -19.67 19.95 -12.56
C ASN A 152 -19.71 20.31 -11.07
N ILE A 153 -19.48 21.54 -10.61
CA ILE A 153 -20.02 22.83 -11.04
C ILE A 153 -19.01 23.89 -10.57
N LYS A 154 -18.61 24.84 -11.42
CA LYS A 154 -17.90 26.06 -10.95
C LYS A 154 -18.82 26.79 -9.98
N LYS A 155 -18.51 26.78 -8.68
CA LYS A 155 -19.34 27.37 -7.62
C LYS A 155 -19.12 28.87 -7.41
N VAL A 156 -18.10 29.46 -8.04
CA VAL A 156 -17.70 30.86 -7.79
C VAL A 156 -17.70 31.65 -9.08
N THR A 157 -18.27 32.86 -9.04
CA THR A 157 -18.25 33.78 -10.18
C THR A 157 -16.85 34.37 -10.38
N PRO A 158 -16.41 34.58 -11.63
CA PRO A 158 -15.07 35.14 -11.91
C PRO A 158 -14.88 36.54 -11.32
N GLU A 159 -15.97 37.29 -11.12
CA GLU A 159 -15.98 38.62 -10.53
C GLU A 159 -15.69 38.61 -9.02
N GLN A 160 -16.19 37.59 -8.30
CA GLN A 160 -15.89 37.38 -6.87
C GLN A 160 -14.41 37.06 -6.64
N ILE A 161 -13.82 36.28 -7.55
CA ILE A 161 -12.38 35.96 -7.58
C ILE A 161 -11.53 37.22 -7.80
N GLU A 162 -11.97 38.13 -8.67
CA GLU A 162 -11.24 39.37 -8.95
C GLU A 162 -11.29 40.34 -7.77
N LYS A 163 -12.42 40.42 -7.06
CA LYS A 163 -12.56 41.21 -5.83
C LYS A 163 -11.65 40.71 -4.71
N VAL A 164 -11.60 39.39 -4.48
CA VAL A 164 -10.68 38.80 -3.48
C VAL A 164 -9.22 39.03 -3.85
N LYS A 165 -8.86 38.99 -5.14
CA LYS A 165 -7.50 39.35 -5.59
C LYS A 165 -7.14 40.81 -5.28
N LYS A 166 -8.07 41.74 -5.45
CA LYS A 166 -7.85 43.17 -5.10
C LYS A 166 -7.70 43.35 -3.59
N LEU A 167 -8.50 42.65 -2.78
CA LEU A 167 -8.42 42.67 -1.32
C LEU A 167 -7.07 42.12 -0.81
N LEU A 168 -6.64 40.97 -1.34
CA LEU A 168 -5.33 40.40 -1.03
C LEU A 168 -4.20 41.33 -1.44
N LEU A 169 -4.34 42.07 -2.55
CA LEU A 169 -3.33 43.04 -2.96
C LEU A 169 -3.23 44.21 -1.97
N GLN A 170 -4.35 44.67 -1.39
CA GLN A 170 -4.37 45.75 -0.39
C GLN A 170 -3.75 45.31 0.95
N GLU A 171 -4.14 44.14 1.46
CA GLU A 171 -3.76 43.70 2.81
C GLU A 171 -2.42 42.94 2.86
N CYS A 172 -2.05 42.23 1.79
CA CYS A 172 -0.83 41.41 1.75
C CYS A 172 0.35 42.12 1.07
N LEU A 173 0.30 43.45 0.91
CA LEU A 173 1.40 44.25 0.35
C LEU A 173 2.71 44.09 1.14
N PHE A 174 2.62 43.82 2.45
CA PHE A 174 3.79 43.59 3.31
C PHE A 174 4.58 42.31 3.00
N LEU A 175 4.00 41.35 2.24
CA LEU A 175 4.67 40.10 1.87
C LEU A 175 5.61 40.26 0.67
N ILE A 176 5.63 41.42 0.01
CA ILE A 176 6.47 41.71 -1.14
C ILE A 176 7.56 42.72 -0.74
N ASP A 177 8.78 42.24 -0.47
CA ASP A 177 9.94 43.08 -0.12
C ASP A 177 10.47 43.94 -1.30
N GLU A 178 10.06 43.65 -2.53
CA GLU A 178 10.56 44.32 -3.73
C GLU A 178 9.53 45.33 -4.28
N THR A 179 9.74 46.62 -4.00
CA THR A 179 8.93 47.75 -4.49
C THR A 179 8.99 47.98 -6.00
N ASN A 180 9.68 47.13 -6.77
CA ASN A 180 10.10 47.41 -8.14
C ASN A 180 9.37 46.58 -9.22
N ILE A 181 8.18 46.06 -8.91
CA ILE A 181 7.32 45.34 -9.87
C ILE A 181 6.19 46.28 -10.29
N LYS A 182 6.13 46.63 -11.57
CA LYS A 182 5.14 47.57 -12.12
C LYS A 182 3.78 46.91 -12.38
N ASP A 183 3.74 45.59 -12.53
CA ASP A 183 2.52 44.86 -12.88
C ASP A 183 1.81 44.28 -11.64
N GLU A 184 0.55 44.67 -11.45
CA GLU A 184 -0.29 44.22 -10.33
C GLU A 184 -0.54 42.70 -10.36
N GLU A 185 -0.56 42.08 -11.54
CA GLU A 185 -0.76 40.64 -11.69
C GLU A 185 0.42 39.80 -11.19
N GLU A 186 1.65 40.30 -11.32
CA GLU A 186 2.84 39.61 -10.81
C GLU A 186 2.92 39.69 -9.28
N LYS A 187 2.45 40.80 -8.70
CA LYS A 187 2.31 40.95 -7.25
C LYS A 187 1.28 39.96 -6.69
N ILE A 188 0.12 39.83 -7.35
CA ILE A 188 -0.91 38.87 -6.97
C ILE A 188 -0.38 37.43 -7.09
N ARG A 189 0.36 37.09 -8.15
CA ARG A 189 0.97 35.76 -8.29
C ARG A 189 1.97 35.45 -7.18
N LYS A 190 2.81 36.41 -6.78
CA LYS A 190 3.73 36.24 -5.66
C LYS A 190 2.96 36.07 -4.34
N ILE A 191 1.95 36.90 -4.07
CA ILE A 191 1.10 36.80 -2.88
C ILE A 191 0.38 35.45 -2.82
N LEU A 192 -0.26 35.01 -3.90
CA LEU A 192 -0.94 33.71 -3.97
C LEU A 192 0.04 32.55 -3.79
N ASN A 193 1.27 32.65 -4.31
CA ASN A 193 2.32 31.67 -4.04
C ASN A 193 2.76 31.65 -2.58
N TYR A 194 2.83 32.79 -1.90
CA TYR A 194 3.12 32.86 -0.46
C TYR A 194 1.98 32.30 0.39
N ILE A 195 0.72 32.55 -0.01
CA ILE A 195 -0.48 31.98 0.63
C ILE A 195 -0.64 30.48 0.30
N GLY A 196 0.08 29.97 -0.71
CA GLY A 196 0.04 28.56 -1.10
C GLY A 196 -1.21 28.18 -1.90
N VAL A 197 -1.81 29.14 -2.61
CA VAL A 197 -2.92 28.93 -3.57
C VAL A 197 -2.29 28.68 -4.93
N HIS A 198 -2.28 27.42 -5.37
CA HIS A 198 -1.64 27.05 -6.65
C HIS A 198 -2.63 26.53 -7.68
N THR A 199 -3.78 26.03 -7.25
CA THR A 199 -4.81 25.48 -8.14
C THR A 199 -6.02 26.40 -8.24
N LYS A 200 -6.82 26.21 -9.29
CA LYS A 200 -8.08 26.94 -9.46
C LYS A 200 -9.11 26.58 -8.38
N GLU A 201 -9.08 25.33 -7.93
CA GLU A 201 -9.89 24.80 -6.83
C GLU A 201 -9.51 25.44 -5.49
N ASP A 202 -8.21 25.62 -5.23
CA ASP A 202 -7.70 26.33 -4.04
C ASP A 202 -8.19 27.78 -4.01
N LEU A 203 -8.27 28.42 -5.18
CA LEU A 203 -8.70 29.80 -5.32
C LEU A 203 -10.22 29.91 -5.13
N GLU A 204 -10.98 28.95 -5.65
CA GLU A 204 -12.42 28.82 -5.42
C GLU A 204 -12.73 28.58 -3.92
N LEU A 205 -11.97 27.73 -3.23
CA LEU A 205 -12.12 27.47 -1.79
C LEU A 205 -11.74 28.69 -0.94
N LEU A 206 -10.67 29.40 -1.31
CA LEU A 206 -10.30 30.65 -0.65
C LEU A 206 -11.42 31.70 -0.82
N THR A 207 -11.96 31.86 -2.03
CA THR A 207 -13.09 32.77 -2.24
C THR A 207 -14.34 32.34 -1.50
N GLU A 208 -14.65 31.04 -1.43
CA GLU A 208 -15.78 30.54 -0.66
C GLU A 208 -15.64 30.95 0.82
N LEU A 209 -14.45 30.83 1.40
CA LEU A 209 -14.19 31.28 2.78
C LEU A 209 -14.33 32.80 2.99
N PHE A 210 -14.08 33.62 1.97
CA PHE A 210 -14.33 35.06 2.02
C PHE A 210 -15.83 35.41 1.97
N TYR A 211 -16.66 34.57 1.33
CA TYR A 211 -18.09 34.82 1.16
C TYR A 211 -18.99 33.99 2.10
N ILE A 212 -18.47 32.97 2.81
CA ILE A 212 -19.23 32.18 3.78
C ILE A 212 -19.71 33.04 4.96
N ASP A 213 -18.95 34.07 5.35
CA ASP A 213 -19.35 34.99 6.43
C ASP A 213 -20.31 36.10 5.92
N ALA A 214 -20.68 36.12 4.63
CA ALA A 214 -21.69 37.05 4.11
C ALA A 214 -23.09 36.74 4.63
N ASP A 215 -23.42 35.48 4.87
CA ASP A 215 -24.81 35.06 5.04
C ASP A 215 -25.28 35.13 6.51
N GLU A 216 -24.36 35.10 7.50
CA GLU A 216 -24.74 35.18 8.91
C GLU A 216 -24.79 36.63 9.46
N GLU A 217 -23.90 37.53 9.02
CA GLU A 217 -23.94 38.95 9.46
C GLU A 217 -24.92 39.84 8.65
N ASN A 218 -25.22 39.49 7.40
CA ASN A 218 -26.15 40.28 6.57
C ASN A 218 -27.62 40.23 7.00
N TYR A 219 -28.02 39.34 7.92
CA TYR A 219 -29.37 39.38 8.47
C TYR A 219 -29.55 40.53 9.48
N LEU A 220 -28.47 40.99 10.12
CA LEU A 220 -28.54 42.06 11.14
C LEU A 220 -28.28 43.45 10.56
N ILE A 221 -27.45 43.57 9.52
CA ILE A 221 -27.10 44.86 8.91
C ILE A 221 -28.22 45.36 7.97
N ASN A 222 -28.92 44.47 7.27
CA ASN A 222 -30.00 44.83 6.34
C ASN A 222 -31.29 45.36 7.00
N LYS A 223 -31.41 45.34 8.33
CA LYS A 223 -32.61 45.87 9.01
C LYS A 223 -32.57 47.39 9.21
N PHE A 224 -31.41 48.04 9.14
CA PHE A 224 -31.28 49.44 9.54
C PHE A 224 -30.91 50.44 8.44
N ASN A 225 -30.44 50.02 7.26
CA ASN A 225 -30.06 50.96 6.20
C ASN A 225 -30.85 50.73 4.91
N LYS A 226 -32.09 51.24 4.88
CA LYS A 226 -32.66 51.71 3.61
C LYS A 226 -31.99 53.03 3.31
N ASN A 227 -30.91 53.02 2.53
CA ASN A 227 -30.53 54.11 1.63
C ASN A 227 -29.52 53.56 0.63
N GLU A 228 -29.76 53.94 -0.61
CA GLU A 228 -29.10 53.58 -1.86
C GLU A 228 -27.57 53.60 -1.79
N ASP A 229 -26.93 52.51 -2.20
CA ASP A 229 -25.66 52.46 -2.95
C ASP A 229 -25.29 50.99 -3.23
N GLU A 230 -25.59 50.49 -4.43
CA GLU A 230 -25.33 49.09 -4.88
C GLU A 230 -23.82 48.74 -5.04
N ASN A 231 -22.89 49.57 -4.57
CA ASN A 231 -21.46 49.41 -4.83
C ASN A 231 -20.53 49.33 -3.61
N ASN A 232 -21.05 49.26 -2.39
CA ASN A 232 -20.23 49.02 -1.20
C ASN A 232 -20.47 47.63 -0.62
N ILE A 233 -19.51 46.74 -0.82
CA ILE A 233 -19.44 45.47 -0.11
C ILE A 233 -18.85 45.76 1.28
N PRO A 234 -19.52 45.40 2.39
CA PRO A 234 -19.00 45.59 3.73
C PRO A 234 -18.10 44.39 4.10
N TYR A 235 -16.81 44.44 3.74
CA TYR A 235 -15.83 43.51 4.32
C TYR A 235 -14.69 44.30 4.94
N ASN A 236 -14.54 44.14 6.26
CA ASN A 236 -13.46 44.73 7.02
C ASN A 236 -12.13 44.08 6.66
N SER A 237 -11.22 44.91 6.15
CA SER A 237 -9.77 44.70 6.01
C SER A 237 -9.15 43.88 7.16
N GLU A 238 -9.63 44.08 8.39
CA GLU A 238 -9.11 43.46 9.64
C GLU A 238 -9.22 41.92 9.70
N TYR A 239 -10.21 41.27 9.09
CA TYR A 239 -10.41 39.81 9.20
C TYR A 239 -9.73 38.99 8.10
N THR A 240 -9.08 39.66 7.15
CA THR A 240 -8.46 39.01 5.97
C THR A 240 -7.42 37.95 6.37
N LEU A 241 -6.63 38.20 7.41
CA LEU A 241 -5.61 37.27 7.89
C LEU A 241 -6.21 36.06 8.63
N ASP A 242 -7.32 36.25 9.36
CA ASP A 242 -8.02 35.17 10.05
C ASP A 242 -8.69 34.21 9.06
N ILE A 243 -9.24 34.76 7.96
CA ILE A 243 -9.80 33.97 6.85
C ILE A 243 -8.70 33.17 6.16
N ILE A 244 -7.51 33.75 5.94
CA ILE A 244 -6.34 33.04 5.40
C ILE A 244 -5.88 31.92 6.37
N LEU A 245 -5.91 32.15 7.68
CA LEU A 245 -5.59 31.13 8.67
C LEU A 245 -6.60 29.97 8.64
N LYS A 246 -7.89 30.28 8.52
CA LYS A 246 -8.98 29.29 8.35
C LYS A 246 -8.80 28.49 7.06
N TYR A 247 -8.35 29.13 5.98
CA TYR A 247 -7.99 28.46 4.73
C TYR A 247 -6.85 27.44 4.90
N TYR A 248 -5.78 27.79 5.63
CA TYR A 248 -4.70 26.84 5.91
C TYR A 248 -5.19 25.63 6.71
N GLN A 249 -6.04 25.84 7.72
CA GLN A 249 -6.61 24.76 8.51
C GLN A 249 -7.50 23.83 7.67
N GLU A 250 -8.31 24.38 6.78
CA GLU A 250 -9.17 23.58 5.90
C GLU A 250 -8.35 22.79 4.87
N LYS A 251 -7.26 23.38 4.35
CA LYS A 251 -6.31 22.71 3.46
C LYS A 251 -5.56 21.58 4.16
N GLU A 252 -5.18 21.75 5.43
CA GLU A 252 -4.61 20.67 6.23
C GLU A 252 -5.61 19.53 6.43
N LYS A 253 -6.87 19.83 6.77
CA LYS A 253 -7.92 18.80 6.87
C LYS A 253 -8.12 18.06 5.55
N GLU A 254 -8.18 18.76 4.42
CA GLU A 254 -8.34 18.13 3.12
C GLU A 254 -7.18 17.17 2.80
N ASN A 255 -5.94 17.59 3.08
CA ASN A 255 -4.77 16.74 2.94
C ASN A 255 -4.83 15.50 3.84
N THR A 256 -5.26 15.63 5.09
CA THR A 256 -5.44 14.48 5.99
C THR A 256 -6.55 13.53 5.49
N CYS A 257 -7.64 14.06 4.94
CA CYS A 257 -8.69 13.26 4.32
C CYS A 257 -8.20 12.51 3.07
N ARG A 258 -7.40 13.16 2.21
CA ARG A 258 -6.77 12.52 1.04
C ARG A 258 -5.87 11.36 1.47
N ILE A 259 -5.01 11.58 2.46
CA ILE A 259 -4.13 10.54 3.04
C ILE A 259 -4.95 9.37 3.62
N SER A 260 -6.05 9.66 4.33
CA SER A 260 -6.93 8.63 4.90
C SER A 260 -7.62 7.79 3.82
N LYS A 261 -8.13 8.44 2.76
CA LYS A 261 -8.73 7.76 1.60
C LYS A 261 -7.73 6.85 0.90
N ASP A 262 -6.50 7.31 0.68
CA ASP A 262 -5.45 6.49 0.04
C ASP A 262 -5.04 5.30 0.91
N LYS A 263 -4.95 5.48 2.22
CA LYS A 263 -4.71 4.39 3.18
C LYS A 263 -5.83 3.34 3.11
N GLN A 264 -7.08 3.77 3.02
CA GLN A 264 -8.22 2.86 2.89
C GLN A 264 -8.20 2.11 1.55
N LYS A 265 -7.86 2.78 0.45
CA LYS A 265 -7.71 2.16 -0.87
C LYS A 265 -6.62 1.08 -0.87
N TYR A 266 -5.49 1.33 -0.20
CA TYR A 266 -4.43 0.34 -0.04
C TYR A 266 -4.89 -0.86 0.82
N LYS A 267 -5.58 -0.62 1.93
CA LYS A 267 -6.15 -1.68 2.78
C LYS A 267 -7.13 -2.56 2.01
N ASN A 268 -7.98 -1.96 1.19
CA ASN A 268 -8.93 -2.69 0.34
C ASN A 268 -8.21 -3.58 -0.68
N ARG A 269 -7.16 -3.08 -1.34
CA ARG A 269 -6.33 -3.89 -2.26
C ARG A 269 -5.69 -5.08 -1.57
N LEU A 270 -5.18 -4.89 -0.34
CA LEU A 270 -4.60 -5.97 0.46
C LEU A 270 -5.65 -7.01 0.87
N ASN A 271 -6.86 -6.58 1.23
CA ASN A 271 -7.94 -7.51 1.56
C ASN A 271 -8.37 -8.34 0.35
N ILE A 272 -8.41 -7.75 -0.86
CA ILE A 272 -8.70 -8.48 -2.10
C ILE A 272 -7.62 -9.53 -2.38
N SER A 273 -6.34 -9.17 -2.24
CA SER A 273 -5.25 -10.14 -2.47
C SER A 273 -5.25 -11.27 -1.44
N LEU A 274 -5.55 -10.98 -0.17
CA LEU A 274 -5.72 -12.00 0.87
C LEU A 274 -6.90 -12.93 0.58
N LYS A 275 -8.03 -12.38 0.11
CA LYS A 275 -9.21 -13.18 -0.27
C LYS A 275 -8.88 -14.16 -1.38
N ILE A 276 -8.17 -13.72 -2.43
CA ILE A 276 -7.72 -14.60 -3.52
C ILE A 276 -6.85 -15.76 -3.01
N ILE A 277 -5.95 -15.50 -2.05
CA ILE A 277 -5.10 -16.54 -1.46
C ILE A 277 -5.93 -17.53 -0.64
N LEU A 278 -6.91 -17.05 0.13
CA LEU A 278 -7.80 -17.90 0.92
C LEU A 278 -8.69 -18.77 0.02
N ASP A 279 -9.26 -18.20 -1.02
CA ASP A 279 -10.12 -18.93 -1.96
C ASP A 279 -9.32 -20.01 -2.71
N ARG A 280 -8.07 -19.71 -3.09
CA ARG A 280 -7.15 -20.73 -3.66
C ARG A 280 -6.88 -21.87 -2.68
N LYS A 281 -6.57 -21.57 -1.42
CA LYS A 281 -6.33 -22.62 -0.40
C LYS A 281 -7.56 -23.51 -0.19
N LYS A 282 -8.76 -22.97 -0.28
CA LYS A 282 -10.00 -23.75 -0.21
C LYS A 282 -10.12 -24.70 -1.40
N GLN A 283 -9.91 -24.20 -2.61
CA GLN A 283 -9.94 -25.01 -3.84
C GLN A 283 -8.89 -26.14 -3.81
N GLU A 284 -7.68 -25.85 -3.32
CA GLU A 284 -6.64 -26.86 -3.20
C GLU A 284 -6.99 -27.94 -2.17
N LYS A 285 -7.58 -27.53 -1.04
CA LYS A 285 -8.06 -28.48 -0.02
C LYS A 285 -9.16 -29.38 -0.58
N GLU A 286 -10.11 -28.81 -1.31
CA GLU A 286 -11.19 -29.55 -1.97
C GLU A 286 -10.65 -30.49 -3.05
N TYR A 287 -9.68 -30.03 -3.85
CA TYR A 287 -8.99 -30.86 -4.83
C TYR A 287 -8.36 -32.10 -4.19
N TRP A 288 -7.57 -31.92 -3.12
CA TRP A 288 -6.94 -33.06 -2.43
C TRP A 288 -7.94 -33.97 -1.73
N TYR A 289 -9.02 -33.41 -1.18
CA TYR A 289 -10.10 -34.19 -0.57
C TYR A 289 -10.84 -35.03 -1.61
N ASN A 290 -11.14 -34.47 -2.78
CA ASN A 290 -11.76 -35.20 -3.88
C ASN A 290 -10.83 -36.31 -4.40
N LEU A 291 -9.52 -36.06 -4.45
CA LEU A 291 -8.52 -37.07 -4.81
C LEU A 291 -8.41 -38.20 -3.78
N SER A 292 -8.50 -37.92 -2.48
CA SER A 292 -8.48 -38.99 -1.48
C SER A 292 -9.74 -39.86 -1.53
N ASN A 293 -10.88 -39.25 -1.87
CA ASN A 293 -12.18 -39.92 -1.91
C ASN A 293 -12.42 -40.71 -3.21
N LEU A 294 -11.45 -40.75 -4.13
CA LEU A 294 -11.52 -41.59 -5.34
C LEU A 294 -11.74 -43.06 -5.00
N THR A 295 -11.16 -43.54 -3.90
CA THR A 295 -11.36 -44.90 -3.40
C THR A 295 -12.12 -44.87 -2.10
N PRO A 296 -13.40 -45.28 -2.09
CA PRO A 296 -14.17 -45.41 -0.87
C PRO A 296 -13.52 -46.36 0.14
N ASP A 297 -13.71 -46.10 1.43
CA ASP A 297 -13.12 -46.92 2.51
C ASP A 297 -13.52 -48.39 2.43
N HIS A 298 -14.73 -48.68 1.93
CA HIS A 298 -15.19 -50.07 1.75
C HIS A 298 -14.31 -50.85 0.77
N MET A 299 -13.78 -50.20 -0.29
CA MET A 299 -12.89 -50.85 -1.27
C MET A 299 -11.53 -51.16 -0.65
N ILE A 300 -11.00 -50.25 0.16
CA ILE A 300 -9.75 -50.48 0.89
C ILE A 300 -9.90 -51.67 1.84
N THR A 301 -11.03 -51.74 2.52
CA THR A 301 -11.36 -52.86 3.43
C THR A 301 -11.49 -54.17 2.65
N LEU A 302 -12.15 -54.15 1.49
CA LEU A 302 -12.25 -55.29 0.58
C LEU A 302 -10.86 -55.76 0.14
N TRP A 303 -9.96 -54.89 -0.30
CA TRP A 303 -8.60 -55.29 -0.70
C TRP A 303 -7.79 -55.90 0.44
N LYS A 304 -7.91 -55.36 1.66
CA LYS A 304 -7.26 -55.95 2.85
C LYS A 304 -7.76 -57.36 3.12
N THR A 305 -9.08 -57.56 3.11
CA THR A 305 -9.66 -58.90 3.30
C THR A 305 -9.24 -59.85 2.18
N PHE A 306 -9.28 -59.37 0.92
CA PHE A 306 -8.86 -60.13 -0.24
C PHE A 306 -7.38 -60.57 -0.14
N SER A 307 -6.48 -59.67 0.26
CA SER A 307 -5.06 -59.99 0.45
C SER A 307 -4.87 -61.16 1.43
N ILE A 308 -5.61 -61.16 2.55
CA ILE A 308 -5.56 -62.24 3.55
C ILE A 308 -6.07 -63.56 2.96
N TYR A 309 -7.14 -63.53 2.16
CA TYR A 309 -7.69 -64.74 1.54
C TYR A 309 -6.77 -65.31 0.45
N VAL A 310 -6.13 -64.47 -0.35
CA VAL A 310 -5.17 -64.90 -1.38
C VAL A 310 -3.97 -65.56 -0.72
N GLU A 311 -3.44 -64.99 0.36
CA GLU A 311 -2.32 -65.57 1.09
C GLU A 311 -2.66 -66.96 1.64
N LYS A 312 -3.83 -67.10 2.27
CA LYS A 312 -4.32 -68.41 2.73
C LYS A 312 -4.50 -69.40 1.57
N TYR A 313 -5.07 -68.95 0.45
CA TYR A 313 -5.27 -69.79 -0.73
C TYR A 313 -3.95 -70.25 -1.35
N TYR A 314 -2.94 -69.36 -1.40
CA TYR A 314 -1.60 -69.69 -1.85
C TYR A 314 -0.95 -70.80 -1.01
N HIS A 315 -1.08 -70.73 0.32
CA HIS A 315 -0.59 -71.79 1.20
C HIS A 315 -1.26 -73.14 0.92
N ILE A 316 -2.59 -73.16 0.76
CA ILE A 316 -3.33 -74.38 0.40
C ILE A 316 -2.87 -74.93 -0.96
N LEU A 317 -2.63 -74.08 -1.95
CA LEU A 317 -2.12 -74.52 -3.26
C LEU A 317 -0.72 -75.13 -3.16
N LYS A 318 0.14 -74.56 -2.30
CA LYS A 318 1.49 -75.09 -2.06
C LYS A 318 1.45 -76.46 -1.37
N GLU A 319 0.57 -76.63 -0.39
CA GLU A 319 0.34 -77.94 0.25
C GLU A 319 -0.18 -78.97 -0.76
N ARG A 320 -1.17 -78.60 -1.58
CA ARG A 320 -1.69 -79.46 -2.64
C ARG A 320 -0.62 -79.85 -3.65
N ALA A 321 0.24 -78.92 -4.05
CA ALA A 321 1.35 -79.21 -4.96
C ALA A 321 2.32 -80.24 -4.34
N SER A 322 2.62 -80.12 -3.04
CA SER A 322 3.46 -81.10 -2.33
C SER A 322 2.81 -82.47 -2.27
N ILE A 323 1.50 -82.54 -2.01
CA ILE A 323 0.75 -83.81 -1.98
C ILE A 323 0.76 -84.47 -3.36
N ILE A 324 0.49 -83.70 -4.42
CA ILE A 324 0.50 -84.20 -5.80
C ILE A 324 1.90 -84.73 -6.16
N GLN A 325 2.96 -84.03 -5.78
CA GLN A 325 4.32 -84.48 -6.03
C GLN A 325 4.62 -85.82 -5.32
N ASN A 326 4.21 -85.95 -4.05
CA ASN A 326 4.36 -87.20 -3.31
C ASN A 326 3.59 -88.34 -3.97
N ILE A 327 2.36 -88.11 -4.44
CA ILE A 327 1.57 -89.12 -5.17
C ILE A 327 2.28 -89.55 -6.46
N PHE A 328 2.87 -88.62 -7.21
CA PHE A 328 3.63 -88.98 -8.42
C PHE A 328 4.88 -89.80 -8.10
N ASP A 329 5.57 -89.50 -7.00
CA ASP A 329 6.75 -90.25 -6.56
C ASP A 329 6.35 -91.67 -6.11
N GLU A 330 5.24 -91.83 -5.40
CA GLU A 330 4.66 -93.12 -5.04
C GLU A 330 4.21 -93.92 -6.27
N GLU A 331 3.56 -93.29 -7.24
CA GLU A 331 3.13 -93.94 -8.48
C GLU A 331 4.34 -94.44 -9.30
N LYS A 332 5.42 -93.66 -9.31
CA LYS A 332 6.70 -94.05 -9.93
C LYS A 332 7.32 -95.24 -9.23
N LEU A 333 7.33 -95.27 -7.89
CA LEU A 333 7.79 -96.41 -7.10
C LEU A 333 6.92 -97.66 -7.35
N MET A 334 5.59 -97.50 -7.39
CA MET A 334 4.66 -98.57 -7.73
C MET A 334 4.95 -99.17 -9.11
N LYS A 335 5.13 -98.34 -10.14
CA LYS A 335 5.51 -98.79 -11.48
C LYS A 335 6.85 -99.53 -11.49
N GLN A 336 7.85 -99.06 -10.74
CA GLN A 336 9.14 -99.75 -10.60
C GLN A 336 9.00 -101.12 -9.91
N ASN A 337 8.21 -101.19 -8.84
CA ASN A 337 7.94 -102.42 -8.11
C ASN A 337 7.21 -103.45 -8.97
N ILE A 338 6.17 -103.04 -9.71
CA ILE A 338 5.46 -103.89 -10.67
C ILE A 338 6.43 -104.42 -11.74
N ASN A 339 7.28 -103.56 -12.29
CA ASN A 339 8.29 -103.97 -13.28
C ASN A 339 9.29 -104.99 -12.69
N LYS A 340 9.71 -104.81 -11.43
CA LYS A 340 10.60 -105.74 -10.73
C LYS A 340 9.92 -107.10 -10.48
N ILE A 341 8.67 -107.09 -10.04
CA ILE A 341 7.86 -108.32 -9.88
C ILE A 341 7.70 -109.05 -11.21
N ASN A 342 7.43 -108.34 -12.30
CA ASN A 342 7.31 -108.94 -13.63
C ASN A 342 8.63 -109.55 -14.13
N ARG A 343 9.79 -108.95 -13.79
CA ARG A 343 11.10 -109.54 -14.07
C ARG A 343 11.34 -110.82 -13.26
N MET A 344 11.08 -110.80 -11.96
CA MET A 344 11.21 -111.99 -11.11
C MET A 344 10.30 -113.14 -11.57
N LYS A 345 9.07 -112.84 -11.99
CA LYS A 345 8.15 -113.85 -12.57
C LYS A 345 8.68 -114.46 -13.87
N LYS A 346 9.41 -113.70 -14.69
CA LYS A 346 10.05 -114.20 -15.92
C LYS A 346 11.28 -115.05 -15.65
N GLU A 347 11.97 -114.84 -14.52
CA GLU A 347 13.14 -115.62 -14.12
C GLU A 347 12.76 -116.95 -13.43
N LEU A 348 11.52 -117.07 -12.94
CA LEU A 348 10.97 -118.25 -12.27
C LEU A 348 10.17 -119.18 -13.21
N SER A 349 9.93 -118.75 -14.45
CA SER A 349 9.32 -119.54 -15.54
C SER A 349 10.37 -119.92 -16.55
#